data_AF-A0A382W5G7-F1
#
_entry.id   AF-A0A382W5G7-F1
#
_cell.length_a   1.000
_cell.length_b   1.000
_cell.length_c   1.000
_cell.angle_alpha   90.00
_cell.angle_beta   90.00
_cell.angle_gamma   90.00
#
_symmetry.space_group_name_H-M   'P 1'
#
loop_
_entity.id
_entity.type
_entity.pdbx_description
1 polymer ?
#
loop_
_entity_poly.entity_id
_entity_poly.type
_entity_poly.pdbx_seq_one_letter_code
_entity_poly.pdbx_strand_id
1 'polypeptide(L)'
;MLDLHYWPTPNGKKVTIQLEECGLDYRVVPCNIGRGDQFKESFLEKNPNNRMPVLVDHQPEGGGEPLSVFESGAIMLYIAEKTGQYMPKDMRGKYNVIQWLVWQMANQGPKTGECGHFRRLGSTQGDQSY
;
A
#
# COMPACT_ATOMS: atom_id res chain seq x y z
N MET A 1 -16.19 -7.55 1.44
CA MET A 1 -15.76 -7.01 0.12
C MET A 1 -14.61 -6.06 0.37
N LEU A 2 -13.53 -6.15 -0.42
CA LEU A 2 -12.36 -5.27 -0.29
C LEU A 2 -12.38 -4.20 -1.38
N ASP A 3 -12.15 -2.94 -1.01
CA ASP A 3 -11.87 -1.86 -1.95
C ASP A 3 -10.40 -1.47 -1.89
N LEU A 4 -9.72 -1.44 -3.03
CA LEU A 4 -8.33 -0.99 -3.14
C LEU A 4 -8.28 0.34 -3.88
N HIS A 5 -7.98 1.42 -3.15
CA HIS A 5 -7.69 2.72 -3.75
C HIS A 5 -6.31 2.68 -4.43
N TYR A 6 -6.29 2.72 -5.76
CA TYR A 6 -5.15 2.27 -6.56
C TYR A 6 -4.74 3.21 -7.71
N TRP A 7 -3.44 3.18 -8.00
CA TRP A 7 -2.76 3.70 -9.18
C TRP A 7 -1.59 2.76 -9.50
N PRO A 8 -1.19 2.54 -10.77
CA PRO A 8 -0.20 1.53 -11.14
C PRO A 8 1.25 1.91 -10.80
N THR A 9 1.53 2.05 -9.51
CA THR A 9 2.84 2.33 -8.92
C THR A 9 3.43 1.07 -8.27
N PRO A 10 4.73 1.04 -7.96
CA PRO A 10 5.33 -0.08 -7.23
C PRO A 10 4.64 -0.37 -5.88
N ASN A 11 4.26 0.65 -5.11
CA ASN A 11 3.57 0.45 -3.82
C ASN A 11 2.17 -0.12 -4.01
N GLY A 12 1.42 0.36 -5.02
CA GLY A 12 0.11 -0.22 -5.36
C GLY A 12 0.22 -1.68 -5.80
N LYS A 13 1.22 -2.00 -6.63
CA LYS A 13 1.44 -3.35 -7.16
C LYS A 13 1.70 -4.40 -6.07
N LYS A 14 2.37 -4.03 -4.97
CA LYS A 14 2.56 -4.94 -3.82
C LYS A 14 1.23 -5.53 -3.35
N VAL A 15 0.22 -4.67 -3.20
CA VAL A 15 -1.09 -5.05 -2.68
C VAL A 15 -1.89 -5.84 -3.72
N THR A 16 -1.92 -5.40 -4.99
CA THR A 16 -2.62 -6.18 -6.02
C THR A 16 -2.01 -7.56 -6.18
N ILE A 17 -0.68 -7.69 -6.21
CA ILE A 17 -0.01 -8.99 -6.32
C ILE A 17 -0.46 -9.91 -5.18
N GLN A 18 -0.43 -9.43 -3.94
CA GLN A 18 -0.83 -10.27 -2.81
C GLN A 18 -2.32 -10.61 -2.80
N LEU A 19 -3.20 -9.69 -3.21
CA LEU A 19 -4.64 -9.96 -3.34
C LEU A 19 -4.91 -11.06 -4.38
N GLU A 20 -4.26 -10.99 -5.55
CA GLU A 20 -4.35 -12.02 -6.59
C GLU A 20 -3.79 -13.37 -6.12
N GLU A 21 -2.61 -13.36 -5.49
CA GLU A 21 -1.95 -14.56 -4.94
C GLU A 21 -2.80 -15.24 -3.85
N CYS A 22 -3.47 -14.46 -2.99
CA CYS A 22 -4.40 -14.98 -1.99
C CYS A 22 -5.78 -15.38 -2.57
N GLY A 23 -6.05 -15.10 -3.85
CA GLY A 23 -7.34 -15.36 -4.49
C GLY A 23 -8.50 -14.57 -3.87
N LEU A 24 -8.26 -13.35 -3.40
CA LEU A 24 -9.27 -12.51 -2.76
C LEU A 24 -10.04 -11.67 -3.78
N ASP A 25 -11.36 -11.63 -3.65
CA ASP A 25 -12.19 -10.69 -4.42
C ASP A 25 -12.01 -9.25 -3.90
N TYR A 26 -11.67 -8.34 -4.79
CA TYR A 26 -11.55 -6.91 -4.49
C TYR A 26 -11.99 -6.05 -5.67
N ARG A 27 -12.38 -4.81 -5.37
CA ARG A 27 -12.68 -3.78 -6.36
C ARG A 27 -11.57 -2.74 -6.36
N VAL A 28 -11.07 -2.43 -7.56
CA VAL A 28 -10.16 -1.29 -7.76
C VAL A 28 -10.97 0.01 -7.75
N VAL A 29 -10.59 0.93 -6.85
CA VAL A 29 -11.08 2.31 -6.82
C VAL A 29 -9.96 3.22 -7.34
N PRO A 30 -10.07 3.80 -8.55
CA PRO A 30 -8.99 4.61 -9.10
C PRO A 30 -8.67 5.84 -8.24
N CYS A 31 -7.38 6.06 -7.97
CA CYS A 31 -6.84 7.28 -7.37
C CYS A 31 -5.72 7.81 -8.27
N ASN A 32 -6.07 8.67 -9.25
CA ASN A 32 -5.09 9.19 -10.20
C ASN A 32 -4.20 10.25 -9.53
N ILE A 33 -2.99 9.82 -9.14
CA ILE A 33 -2.10 10.68 -8.39
C ILE A 33 -1.58 11.88 -9.19
N GLY A 34 -1.42 11.72 -10.52
CA GLY A 34 -1.00 12.81 -11.41
C GLY A 34 -2.10 13.85 -11.67
N ARG A 35 -3.33 13.61 -11.17
CA ARG A 35 -4.42 14.60 -11.13
C ARG A 35 -4.65 15.16 -9.73
N GLY A 36 -3.92 14.68 -8.72
CA GLY A 36 -4.10 15.08 -7.33
C GLY A 36 -5.30 14.43 -6.63
N ASP A 37 -5.81 13.29 -7.09
CA ASP A 37 -6.96 12.62 -6.46
C ASP A 37 -6.74 12.28 -4.97
N GLN A 38 -5.49 12.04 -4.58
CA GLN A 38 -5.04 11.77 -3.21
C GLN A 38 -5.20 12.96 -2.24
N PHE A 39 -5.47 14.15 -2.76
CA PHE A 39 -5.72 15.36 -1.98
C PHE A 39 -7.20 15.66 -1.77
N LYS A 40 -8.10 14.89 -2.40
CA LYS A 40 -9.55 15.04 -2.21
C LYS A 40 -9.93 14.67 -0.78
N GLU A 41 -10.85 15.41 -0.18
CA GLU A 41 -11.36 15.17 1.18
C GLU A 41 -11.80 13.71 1.37
N SER A 42 -12.59 13.18 0.43
CA SER A 42 -13.02 11.77 0.43
C SER A 42 -11.88 10.73 0.45
N PHE A 43 -10.68 11.06 -0.02
CA PHE A 43 -9.51 10.20 0.10
C PHE A 43 -8.81 10.41 1.44
N LEU A 44 -8.66 11.67 1.87
CA LEU A 44 -8.01 12.04 3.13
C LEU A 44 -8.73 11.50 4.37
N GLU A 45 -10.06 11.36 4.33
CA GLU A 45 -10.85 10.65 5.35
C GLU A 45 -10.37 9.22 5.58
N LYS A 46 -9.83 8.56 4.55
CA LYS A 46 -9.34 7.17 4.60
C LYS A 46 -7.86 7.09 4.90
N ASN A 47 -7.09 8.05 4.37
CA ASN A 47 -5.67 8.19 4.62
C ASN A 47 -5.23 9.66 4.68
N PRO A 48 -4.97 10.21 5.89
CA PRO A 48 -4.52 11.59 6.04
C PRO A 48 -3.10 11.83 5.50
N ASN A 49 -2.32 10.77 5.24
CA ASN A 49 -0.98 10.86 4.65
C ASN A 49 -1.01 11.12 3.12
N ASN A 50 -2.18 11.29 2.49
CA ASN A 50 -2.31 11.61 1.05
C ASN A 50 -1.56 10.65 0.10
N ARG A 51 -1.34 9.38 0.49
CA ARG A 51 -0.65 8.38 -0.35
C ARG A 51 -1.53 7.17 -0.62
N MET A 52 -1.47 6.67 -1.85
CA MET A 52 -1.98 5.34 -2.18
C MET A 52 -0.87 4.28 -2.01
N PRO A 53 -1.18 2.99 -1.83
CA PRO A 53 -2.52 2.39 -1.74
C PRO A 53 -3.22 2.59 -0.39
N VAL A 54 -4.55 2.43 -0.41
CA VAL A 54 -5.40 2.27 0.77
C VAL A 54 -6.34 1.09 0.53
N LEU A 55 -6.41 0.15 1.47
CA LEU A 55 -7.37 -0.96 1.47
C LEU A 55 -8.50 -0.62 2.43
N VAL A 56 -9.75 -0.72 1.97
CA VAL A 56 -10.93 -0.64 2.83
C VAL A 56 -11.56 -2.03 2.88
N ASP A 57 -11.60 -2.63 4.06
CA ASP A 57 -12.35 -3.85 4.31
C ASP A 57 -13.71 -3.53 4.90
N HIS A 58 -14.76 -3.80 4.14
CA HIS A 58 -16.15 -3.60 4.56
C HIS A 58 -16.66 -4.67 5.52
N GLN A 59 -15.90 -5.76 5.71
CA GLN A 59 -16.24 -6.89 6.58
C GLN A 59 -14.99 -7.37 7.32
N PRO A 60 -14.43 -6.54 8.22
CA PRO A 60 -13.27 -6.92 9.01
C PRO A 60 -13.61 -8.12 9.91
N GLU A 61 -12.61 -8.96 10.15
CA GLU A 61 -12.75 -10.05 11.10
C GLU A 61 -13.00 -9.48 12.51
N GLY A 62 -13.96 -10.04 13.24
CA GLY A 62 -14.46 -9.45 14.50
C GLY A 62 -15.66 -8.51 14.33
N GLY A 63 -16.04 -8.18 13.09
CA GLY A 63 -17.19 -7.30 12.79
C GLY A 63 -16.91 -5.82 13.07
N GLY A 64 -17.95 -4.99 13.00
CA GLY A 64 -17.87 -3.54 13.19
C GLY A 64 -17.89 -2.75 11.88
N GLU A 65 -17.57 -1.46 12.00
CA GLU A 65 -17.51 -0.53 10.87
C GLU A 65 -16.38 -0.88 9.89
N PRO A 66 -16.46 -0.44 8.62
CA PRO A 66 -15.39 -0.67 7.65
C PRO A 66 -14.02 -0.21 8.15
N LEU A 67 -13.01 -1.05 7.94
CA LEU A 67 -11.63 -0.78 8.36
C LEU A 67 -10.80 -0.25 7.18
N SER A 68 -10.29 0.97 7.31
CA SER A 68 -9.33 1.55 6.36
C SER A 68 -7.90 1.28 6.81
N VAL A 69 -7.08 0.71 5.94
CA VAL A 69 -5.66 0.42 6.17
C VAL A 69 -4.84 1.09 5.08
N PHE A 70 -3.93 1.98 5.47
CA PHE A 70 -2.92 2.59 4.60
C PHE A 70 -1.52 2.12 4.98
N GLU A 71 -0.50 2.54 4.24
CA GLU A 71 0.86 1.95 4.21
C GLU A 71 0.88 0.55 3.59
N SER A 72 1.56 0.40 2.43
CA SER A 72 1.54 -0.87 1.69
C SER A 72 2.02 -2.06 2.53
N GLY A 73 2.99 -1.85 3.43
CA GLY A 73 3.47 -2.91 4.32
C GLY A 73 2.43 -3.34 5.35
N ALA A 74 1.69 -2.39 5.95
CA ALA A 74 0.63 -2.69 6.90
C ALA A 74 -0.55 -3.41 6.22
N ILE A 75 -0.92 -2.96 5.01
CA ILE A 75 -1.93 -3.65 4.18
C ILE A 75 -1.50 -5.09 3.92
N MET A 76 -0.23 -5.33 3.59
CA MET A 76 0.24 -6.68 3.31
C MET A 76 0.20 -7.61 4.52
N LEU A 77 0.55 -7.08 5.70
CA LEU A 77 0.43 -7.79 6.97
C LEU A 77 -1.05 -8.09 7.29
N TYR A 78 -1.93 -7.12 7.08
CA TYR A 78 -3.37 -7.28 7.27
C TYR A 78 -3.96 -8.39 6.39
N ILE A 79 -3.64 -8.40 5.10
CA ILE A 79 -4.09 -9.45 4.17
C ILE A 79 -3.54 -10.82 4.61
N ALA A 80 -2.26 -10.88 5.00
CA ALA A 80 -1.64 -12.12 5.46
C ALA A 80 -2.31 -12.66 6.73
N GLU A 81 -2.64 -11.79 7.69
CA GLU A 81 -3.36 -12.18 8.91
C GLU A 81 -4.81 -12.61 8.61
N LYS A 82 -5.56 -11.83 7.81
CA LYS A 82 -6.95 -12.13 7.43
C LYS A 82 -7.09 -13.46 6.67
N THR A 83 -6.09 -13.81 5.86
CA THR A 83 -6.13 -15.03 5.02
C THR A 83 -5.39 -16.21 5.65
N GLY A 84 -4.51 -15.97 6.62
CA GLY A 84 -3.57 -16.96 7.12
C GLY A 84 -2.50 -17.39 6.12
N GLN A 85 -2.28 -16.64 5.03
CA GLN A 85 -1.33 -16.94 3.96
C GLN A 85 -0.10 -16.01 4.01
N TYR A 86 1.03 -16.46 3.45
CA TYR A 86 2.28 -15.68 3.29
C TYR A 86 2.92 -15.11 4.57
N MET A 87 2.46 -15.52 5.76
CA MET A 87 3.07 -15.19 7.05
C MET A 87 3.21 -16.44 7.93
N PRO A 88 4.42 -16.84 8.33
CA PRO A 88 4.61 -17.94 9.28
C PRO A 88 4.00 -17.62 10.64
N LYS A 89 3.49 -18.65 11.32
CA LYS A 89 2.89 -18.52 12.65
C LYS A 89 3.90 -18.64 13.79
N ASP A 90 5.05 -19.27 13.56
CA ASP A 90 6.12 -19.36 14.55
C ASP A 90 6.91 -18.04 14.62
N MET A 91 7.44 -17.74 15.82
CA MET A 91 8.13 -16.47 16.07
C MET A 91 9.32 -16.25 15.13
N ARG A 92 10.11 -17.30 14.85
CA ARG A 92 11.33 -17.17 14.05
C ARG A 92 10.98 -16.88 12.58
N GLY A 93 10.06 -17.65 12.01
CA GLY A 93 9.57 -17.44 10.64
C GLY A 93 8.88 -16.08 10.48
N LYS A 94 7.99 -15.71 11.42
CA LYS A 94 7.29 -14.42 11.41
C LYS A 94 8.27 -13.25 11.35
N TYR A 95 9.26 -13.22 12.24
CA TYR A 95 10.21 -12.11 12.26
C TYR A 95 11.23 -12.14 11.12
N ASN A 96 11.55 -13.31 10.56
CA ASN A 96 12.31 -13.39 9.32
C ASN A 96 11.58 -12.69 8.16
N VAL A 97 10.26 -12.82 8.04
CA VAL A 97 9.48 -12.10 7.02
C VAL A 97 9.37 -10.62 7.35
N ILE A 98 8.97 -10.30 8.59
CA ILE A 98 8.73 -8.91 9.01
C ILE A 98 9.99 -8.07 8.89
N GLN A 99 11.17 -8.55 9.28
CA GLN A 99 12.39 -7.74 9.20
C GLN A 99 12.73 -7.35 7.75
N TRP A 100 12.47 -8.24 6.78
CA TRP A 100 12.69 -7.95 5.36
C TRP A 100 11.62 -7.02 4.80
N LEU A 101 10.36 -7.18 5.23
CA LEU A 101 9.30 -6.23 4.89
C LEU A 101 9.63 -4.83 5.41
N VAL A 102 10.05 -4.70 6.67
CA VAL A 102 10.45 -3.42 7.27
C VAL A 102 11.67 -2.85 6.56
N TRP A 103 12.69 -3.67 6.27
CA TRP A 103 13.84 -3.23 5.48
C TRP A 103 13.41 -2.66 4.12
N GLN A 104 12.48 -3.32 3.42
CA GLN A 104 11.96 -2.87 2.12
C GLN A 104 11.26 -1.51 2.26
N MET A 105 10.39 -1.37 3.25
CA MET A 105 9.60 -0.16 3.51
C MET A 105 10.46 1.03 3.93
N ALA A 106 11.54 0.79 4.70
CA ALA A 106 12.40 1.85 5.23
C ALA A 106 13.63 2.17 4.33
N ASN A 107 14.06 1.24 3.47
CA ASN A 107 15.27 1.39 2.67
C ASN A 107 14.98 1.34 1.18
N GLN A 108 14.67 0.15 0.64
CA GLN A 108 14.57 -0.04 -0.81
C GLN A 108 13.53 0.88 -1.45
N GLY A 109 12.31 0.93 -0.89
CA GLY A 109 11.23 1.78 -1.39
C GLY A 109 11.61 3.26 -1.43
N PRO A 110 11.94 3.87 -0.28
CA PRO A 110 12.33 5.28 -0.22
C PRO A 110 13.53 5.62 -1.13
N LYS A 111 14.60 4.83 -1.09
CA LYS A 111 15.83 5.12 -1.85
C LYS A 111 15.65 4.98 -3.37
N THR A 112 14.87 4.00 -3.82
CA THR A 112 14.55 3.89 -5.25
C THR A 112 13.58 5.00 -5.70
N GLY A 113 12.69 5.46 -4.82
CA GLY A 113 11.85 6.64 -5.04
C GLY A 113 12.66 7.92 -5.22
N GLU A 114 13.60 8.18 -4.31
CA GLU A 114 14.56 9.29 -4.39
C GLU A 114 15.35 9.23 -5.71
N CYS A 115 15.98 8.08 -6.02
CA CYS A 115 16.72 7.89 -7.25
C CYS A 115 15.86 8.15 -8.50
N GLY A 116 14.63 7.63 -8.53
CA GLY A 116 13.68 7.83 -9.62
C GLY A 116 13.30 9.30 -9.78
N HIS A 117 13.12 10.04 -8.68
CA HIS A 117 12.92 11.49 -8.69
C HIS A 117 14.11 12.18 -9.34
N PHE A 118 15.33 12.01 -8.82
CA PHE A 118 16.54 12.66 -9.35
C PHE A 118 16.86 12.30 -10.81
N ARG A 119 16.44 11.13 -11.30
CA ARG A 119 16.59 10.75 -12.72
C ARG A 119 15.64 11.52 -13.65
N ARG A 120 14.45 11.92 -13.15
CA ARG A 120 13.49 12.72 -13.93
C ARG A 120 13.81 14.21 -13.89
N LEU A 121 14.58 14.65 -12.91
CA LEU A 121 15.03 16.04 -12.80
C LEU A 121 15.88 16.47 -13.99
N GLY A 122 15.62 17.70 -14.46
CA GLY A 122 16.60 18.45 -15.24
C GLY A 122 17.71 18.99 -14.34
N SER A 123 18.80 19.48 -14.93
CA SER A 123 20.00 19.92 -14.20
C SER A 123 19.84 21.23 -13.40
N THR A 124 18.68 21.90 -13.47
CA THR A 124 18.53 23.28 -12.95
C THR A 124 17.26 23.53 -12.11
N GLN A 125 16.36 22.55 -11.94
CA GLN A 125 15.13 22.67 -11.13
C GLN A 125 14.79 21.34 -10.46
N GLY A 126 14.24 21.39 -9.23
CA GLY A 126 13.58 20.26 -8.58
C GLY A 126 12.27 19.87 -9.31
N ASP A 127 11.89 18.60 -9.28
CA ASP A 127 10.70 18.04 -9.93
C ASP A 127 9.55 18.39 -9.00
N GLN A 128 8.86 19.45 -9.38
CA GLN A 128 7.67 19.96 -8.68
C GLN A 128 6.41 19.20 -9.10
N SER A 129 6.51 18.22 -10.00
CA SER A 129 5.35 17.43 -10.39
C SER A 129 5.07 16.36 -9.35
N TYR A 130 3.87 16.43 -8.78
CA TYR A 130 3.23 15.35 -8.04
C TYR A 130 1.84 15.14 -8.61
#